data_AF-K2BX28-F1
#
_entry.id   AF-K2BX28-F1
#
_cell.length_a   1.000
_cell.length_b   1.000
_cell.length_c   1.000
_cell.angle_alpha   90.00
_cell.angle_beta   90.00
_cell.angle_gamma   90.00
#
_symmetry.space_group_name_H-M   'P 1'
#
loop_
_entity.id
_entity.type
_entity.pdbx_description
1 polymer ?
#
loop_
_entity_poly.entity_id
_entity_poly.type
_entity_poly.pdbx_seq_one_letter_code
_entity_poly.pdbx_strand_id
1 'polypeptide(L)'
;SSALIVAYPVLVYLTWVLQKEFKLQPGLRDMRTRRWLLYFTQFATAITIIIDLMVLIYEFYGGEITARFVSKVIVVLVVAALVLGYYRWELHRSDAVTKLPKIMASSVGAVLLASIIAGFFIAGTPAQQRAIRLDDQRVNQLMEIQNYILSFAQTKAKLPTDQTALEKWSGTLPTDPVTDSAYVYTKLSDATFQLCATFAADQTEDRYGEGYYYGPYPEKIGTPGAQLVGGSSWVHPAGYYCFDRTVEFTSAAE
;
A
#
# COMPACT_ATOMS: atom_id res chain seq x y z
N SER A 1 -7.47 7.47 -6.12
CA SER A 1 -8.09 6.71 -7.22
C SER A 1 -9.59 6.53 -7.03
N SER A 2 -10.06 6.22 -5.83
CA SER A 2 -11.47 5.97 -5.48
C SER A 2 -12.42 7.14 -5.80
N ALA A 3 -11.98 8.40 -5.58
CA ALA A 3 -12.80 9.58 -5.86
C ALA A 3 -13.10 9.77 -7.36
N LEU A 4 -12.18 9.41 -8.26
CA LEU A 4 -12.35 9.59 -9.71
C LEU A 4 -13.35 8.60 -10.31
N ILE A 5 -13.43 7.40 -9.75
CA ILE A 5 -14.37 6.35 -10.17
C ILE A 5 -15.81 6.78 -9.91
N VAL A 6 -16.06 7.54 -8.84
CA VAL A 6 -17.39 8.04 -8.48
C VAL A 6 -17.68 9.38 -9.16
N ALA A 7 -16.71 10.29 -9.20
CA ALA A 7 -16.92 11.63 -9.74
C ALA A 7 -17.14 11.64 -11.27
N TYR A 8 -16.48 10.75 -12.02
CA TYR A 8 -16.58 10.70 -13.48
C TYR A 8 -18.01 10.39 -14.00
N PRO A 9 -18.68 9.30 -13.58
CA PRO A 9 -20.05 9.03 -14.04
C PRO A 9 -21.04 10.11 -13.62
N VAL A 10 -20.84 10.73 -12.45
CA VAL A 10 -21.66 11.85 -11.98
C VAL A 10 -21.48 13.09 -12.88
N LEU A 11 -20.23 13.43 -13.24
CA LEU A 11 -19.93 14.53 -14.15
C LEU A 11 -20.50 14.30 -15.55
N VAL A 12 -20.38 13.08 -16.08
CA VAL A 12 -20.94 12.70 -17.39
C VAL A 12 -22.47 12.79 -17.36
N TYR A 13 -23.11 12.32 -16.29
CA TYR A 13 -24.55 12.42 -16.13
C TYR A 13 -25.02 13.88 -16.06
N LEU A 14 -24.36 14.70 -15.24
CA LEU A 14 -24.68 16.12 -15.12
C LEU A 14 -24.50 16.87 -16.44
N THR A 15 -23.42 16.60 -17.19
CA THR A 15 -23.22 17.22 -18.51
C THR A 15 -24.23 16.74 -19.54
N TRP A 16 -24.68 15.49 -19.48
CA TRP A 16 -25.75 14.98 -20.35
C TRP A 16 -27.11 15.64 -20.06
N VAL A 17 -27.47 15.78 -18.78
CA VAL A 17 -28.70 16.48 -18.35
C VAL A 17 -28.67 17.95 -18.79
N LEU A 18 -27.56 18.64 -18.53
CA LEU A 18 -27.38 20.04 -18.93
C LEU A 18 -27.43 20.21 -20.46
N GLN A 19 -26.82 19.32 -21.24
CA GLN A 19 -26.90 19.36 -22.71
C GLN A 19 -28.33 19.17 -23.24
N LYS A 20 -29.13 18.35 -22.56
CA LYS A 20 -30.55 18.14 -22.90
C LYS A 20 -31.35 19.41 -22.64
N GLU A 21 -31.10 20.10 -21.53
CA GLU A 21 -31.73 21.38 -21.17
C GLU A 21 -31.30 22.53 -22.10
N PHE A 22 -30.04 22.61 -22.50
CA PHE A 22 -29.55 23.64 -23.44
C PHE A 22 -30.13 23.51 -24.85
N LYS A 23 -30.54 22.31 -25.28
CA LYS A 23 -31.28 22.13 -26.54
C LYS A 23 -32.72 22.64 -26.45
N LEU A 24 -33.31 22.64 -25.26
CA LEU A 24 -34.69 23.07 -25.01
C LEU A 24 -34.77 24.60 -24.80
N GLN A 25 -33.75 25.22 -24.22
CA GLN A 25 -33.70 26.68 -23.99
C GLN A 25 -32.31 27.27 -24.34
N PRO A 26 -32.13 27.86 -25.53
CA PRO A 26 -30.83 28.38 -25.97
C PRO A 26 -30.33 29.61 -25.18
N GLY A 27 -31.21 30.33 -24.47
CA GLY A 27 -30.85 31.51 -23.68
C GLY A 27 -30.05 31.23 -22.40
N LEU A 28 -30.11 30.01 -21.85
CA LEU A 28 -29.29 29.58 -20.71
C LEU A 28 -27.83 29.29 -21.11
N ARG A 29 -27.57 29.17 -22.41
CA ARG A 29 -26.28 28.73 -22.97
C ARG A 29 -25.20 29.82 -22.89
N ASP A 30 -25.60 31.09 -22.86
CA ASP A 30 -24.74 32.28 -22.88
C ASP A 30 -24.65 33.01 -21.52
N MET A 31 -25.12 32.37 -20.44
CA MET A 31 -25.08 32.99 -19.11
C MET A 31 -23.63 33.20 -18.63
N ARG A 32 -23.32 34.45 -18.25
CA ARG A 32 -22.04 34.92 -17.71
C ARG A 32 -21.50 34.06 -16.55
N THR A 33 -22.40 33.44 -15.78
CA THR A 33 -22.12 32.48 -14.70
C THR A 33 -21.45 31.19 -15.19
N ARG A 34 -21.83 30.65 -16.36
CA ARG A 34 -21.19 29.46 -16.93
C ARG A 34 -19.75 29.75 -17.34
N ARG A 35 -19.51 30.90 -17.98
CA ARG A 35 -18.15 31.30 -18.39
C ARG A 35 -17.22 31.44 -17.18
N TRP A 36 -17.73 31.98 -16.07
CA TRP A 36 -17.00 32.03 -14.80
C TRP A 36 -16.70 30.65 -14.21
N LEU A 37 -17.67 29.73 -14.20
CA LEU A 37 -17.46 28.35 -13.75
C LEU A 37 -16.41 27.62 -14.61
N LEU A 38 -16.42 27.83 -15.93
CA LEU A 38 -15.40 27.24 -16.82
C LEU A 38 -13.99 27.77 -16.47
N TYR A 39 -13.83 29.08 -16.32
CA TYR A 39 -12.55 29.66 -15.89
C TYR A 39 -12.12 29.18 -14.51
N PHE A 40 -13.06 29.04 -13.57
CA PHE A 40 -12.79 28.49 -12.24
C PHE A 40 -12.31 27.05 -12.29
N THR A 41 -12.95 26.17 -13.09
CA THR A 41 -12.48 24.78 -13.25
C THR A 41 -11.10 24.71 -13.91
N GLN A 42 -10.81 25.60 -14.86
CA GLN A 42 -9.50 25.66 -15.50
C GLN A 42 -8.42 26.14 -14.52
N PHE A 43 -8.75 27.10 -13.66
CA PHE A 43 -7.88 27.57 -12.59
C PHE A 43 -7.61 26.47 -11.54
N ALA A 44 -8.64 25.78 -11.08
CA ALA A 44 -8.51 24.67 -10.15
C ALA A 44 -7.66 23.53 -10.74
N THR A 45 -7.86 23.20 -12.03
CA THR A 45 -7.05 22.20 -12.75
C THR A 45 -5.57 22.58 -12.76
N ALA A 46 -5.25 23.85 -13.03
CA ALA A 46 -3.87 24.34 -13.01
C ALA A 46 -3.24 24.22 -11.61
N ILE A 47 -3.98 24.54 -10.54
CA ILE A 47 -3.52 24.35 -9.16
C ILE A 47 -3.24 22.87 -8.88
N THR A 48 -4.14 21.97 -9.28
CA THR A 48 -3.94 20.52 -9.07
C THR A 48 -2.66 20.02 -9.75
N ILE A 49 -2.36 20.48 -10.98
CA ILE A 49 -1.10 20.16 -11.67
C ILE A 49 0.11 20.63 -10.86
N ILE A 50 0.06 21.86 -10.33
CA ILE A 50 1.18 22.43 -9.58
C ILE A 50 1.42 21.65 -8.29
N ILE A 51 0.35 21.30 -7.54
CA ILE A 51 0.44 20.50 -6.32
C ILE A 51 1.03 19.12 -6.62
N ASP A 52 0.55 18.45 -7.67
CA ASP A 52 1.07 17.13 -8.06
C ASP A 52 2.55 17.18 -8.44
N LEU A 53 2.99 18.24 -9.13
CA LEU A 53 4.39 18.45 -9.47
C LEU A 53 5.25 18.74 -8.23
N MET A 54 4.72 19.50 -7.27
CA MET A 54 5.40 19.75 -5.99
C MET A 54 5.60 18.45 -5.19
N VAL A 55 4.55 17.63 -5.07
CA VAL A 55 4.64 16.32 -4.41
C VAL A 55 5.64 15.42 -5.13
N LEU A 56 5.68 15.45 -6.47
CA LEU A 56 6.68 14.68 -7.23
C LEU A 56 8.11 15.07 -6.90
N ILE A 57 8.36 16.36 -6.80
CA ILE A 57 9.68 16.86 -6.46
C ILE A 57 10.03 16.48 -5.02
N TYR A 58 9.10 16.63 -4.08
CA TYR A 58 9.35 16.27 -2.67
C TYR A 58 9.71 14.79 -2.49
N GLU A 59 8.94 13.90 -3.11
CA GLU A 59 9.18 12.45 -3.11
C GLU A 59 10.49 12.09 -3.85
N PHE A 60 10.84 12.82 -4.91
CA PHE A 60 12.13 12.67 -5.59
C PHE A 60 13.31 12.97 -4.68
N TYR A 61 13.24 14.07 -3.93
CA TYR A 61 14.28 14.45 -2.97
C TYR A 61 14.34 13.50 -1.76
N GLY A 62 13.25 12.80 -1.46
CA GLY A 62 13.20 11.75 -0.44
C GLY A 62 13.85 10.42 -0.84
N GLY A 63 14.22 10.24 -2.11
CA GLY A 63 14.86 9.00 -2.60
C GLY A 63 13.90 7.84 -2.89
N GLU A 64 12.61 7.98 -2.58
CA GLU A 64 11.58 6.95 -2.80
C GLU A 64 10.88 7.08 -4.17
N ILE A 65 11.62 7.38 -5.26
CA ILE A 65 10.99 7.29 -6.59
C ILE A 65 10.68 5.84 -6.92
N THR A 66 9.46 5.45 -6.63
CA THR A 66 8.87 4.22 -7.13
C THR A 66 8.32 4.46 -8.54
N ALA A 67 8.49 3.51 -9.45
CA ALA A 67 7.87 3.55 -10.78
C ALA A 67 6.34 3.76 -10.71
N ARG A 68 5.72 3.30 -9.60
CA ARG A 68 4.32 3.55 -9.23
C ARG A 68 4.02 5.04 -9.14
N PHE A 69 4.87 5.80 -8.47
CA PHE A 69 4.68 7.23 -8.28
C PHE A 69 4.79 8.02 -9.61
N VAL A 70 5.82 7.73 -10.43
CA VAL A 70 6.02 8.38 -11.73
C VAL A 70 4.83 8.15 -12.67
N SER A 71 4.32 6.91 -12.72
CA SER A 71 3.18 6.57 -13.56
C SER A 71 1.91 7.37 -13.19
N LYS A 72 1.68 7.60 -11.90
CA LYS A 72 0.54 8.38 -11.40
C LYS A 72 0.61 9.84 -11.89
N VAL A 73 1.79 10.46 -11.82
CA VAL A 73 1.96 11.87 -12.21
C VAL A 73 1.83 12.06 -13.72
N ILE A 74 2.34 11.12 -14.52
CA ILE A 74 2.14 11.14 -15.98
C ILE A 74 0.64 11.08 -16.33
N VAL A 75 -0.13 10.20 -15.68
CA VAL A 75 -1.58 10.10 -15.92
C VAL A 75 -2.29 11.42 -15.62
N VAL A 76 -1.97 12.06 -14.48
CA VAL A 76 -2.61 13.33 -14.13
C VAL A 76 -2.25 14.43 -15.13
N LEU A 77 -0.98 14.53 -15.54
CA LEU A 77 -0.55 15.51 -16.55
C LEU A 77 -1.26 15.31 -17.88
N VAL A 78 -1.41 14.06 -18.34
CA VAL A 78 -2.13 13.75 -19.59
C VAL A 78 -3.61 14.13 -19.49
N VAL A 79 -4.29 13.73 -18.40
CA VAL A 79 -5.70 14.07 -18.21
C VAL A 79 -5.89 15.58 -18.13
N ALA A 80 -5.04 16.28 -17.38
CA ALA A 80 -5.11 17.72 -17.24
C ALA A 80 -4.86 18.45 -18.58
N ALA A 81 -3.87 18.00 -19.36
CA ALA A 81 -3.60 18.54 -20.70
C ALA A 81 -4.78 18.33 -21.66
N LEU A 82 -5.43 17.16 -21.63
CA LEU A 82 -6.63 16.88 -22.44
C LEU A 82 -7.80 17.81 -22.04
N VAL A 83 -8.03 18.00 -20.74
CA VAL A 83 -9.09 18.88 -20.22
C VAL A 83 -8.82 20.34 -20.58
N LEU A 84 -7.58 20.82 -20.38
CA LEU A 84 -7.17 22.18 -20.77
C LEU A 84 -7.28 22.40 -22.27
N GLY A 85 -6.84 21.44 -23.07
CA GLY A 85 -6.97 21.47 -24.53
C GLY A 85 -8.43 21.56 -24.97
N TYR A 86 -9.31 20.75 -24.36
CA TYR A 86 -10.75 20.79 -24.62
C TYR A 86 -11.36 22.15 -24.32
N TYR A 87 -11.12 22.69 -23.12
CA TYR A 87 -11.71 23.98 -22.73
C TYR A 87 -11.17 25.15 -23.54
N ARG A 88 -9.88 25.16 -23.87
CA ARG A 88 -9.27 26.20 -24.70
C ARG A 88 -9.85 26.21 -26.12
N TRP A 89 -10.11 25.02 -26.67
CA TRP A 89 -10.78 24.86 -27.96
C TRP A 89 -12.26 25.27 -27.90
N GLU A 90 -13.00 24.86 -26.86
CA GLU A 90 -14.42 25.23 -26.67
C GLU A 90 -14.60 26.75 -26.52
N LEU A 91 -13.65 27.43 -25.85
CA LEU A 91 -13.64 28.89 -25.71
C LEU A 91 -13.39 29.65 -27.02
N HIS A 92 -12.74 29.02 -28.01
CA HIS A 92 -12.46 29.62 -29.32
C HIS A 92 -13.45 29.18 -30.41
N ARG A 93 -14.49 28.42 -30.04
CA ARG A 93 -15.39 27.80 -31.00
C ARG A 93 -16.65 28.64 -31.21
N SER A 94 -16.74 29.25 -32.39
CA SER A 94 -17.96 29.87 -32.91
C SER A 94 -18.81 28.81 -33.65
N ASP A 95 -19.92 28.40 -33.04
CA ASP A 95 -21.14 27.82 -33.63
C ASP A 95 -21.18 26.49 -34.42
N ALA A 96 -20.10 25.73 -34.63
CA ALA A 96 -20.22 24.43 -35.31
C ALA A 96 -20.57 23.26 -34.34
N VAL A 97 -21.56 22.42 -34.67
CA VAL A 97 -21.88 21.18 -33.94
C VAL A 97 -20.91 20.07 -34.37
N THR A 98 -19.95 19.65 -33.52
CA THR A 98 -19.00 18.57 -33.86
C THR A 98 -19.07 17.39 -32.90
N LYS A 99 -18.53 16.25 -33.36
CA LYS A 99 -18.36 15.02 -32.57
C LYS A 99 -17.17 15.09 -31.60
N LEU A 100 -16.39 16.17 -31.60
CA LEU A 100 -15.17 16.36 -30.79
C LEU A 100 -15.38 16.20 -29.27
N PRO A 101 -16.48 16.69 -28.66
CA PRO A 101 -16.77 16.44 -27.25
C PRO A 101 -16.94 14.95 -26.93
N LYS A 102 -17.52 14.16 -27.84
CA LYS A 102 -17.69 12.70 -27.67
C LYS A 102 -16.35 11.96 -27.81
N ILE A 103 -15.50 12.38 -28.73
CA ILE A 103 -14.16 11.80 -28.94
C ILE A 103 -13.27 12.10 -27.72
N MET A 104 -13.30 13.33 -27.21
CA MET A 104 -12.58 13.73 -26.00
C MET A 104 -13.08 12.98 -24.75
N ALA A 105 -14.40 12.84 -24.59
CA ALA A 105 -14.95 12.06 -23.48
C ALA A 105 -14.51 10.58 -23.54
N SER A 106 -14.46 9.99 -24.75
CA SER A 106 -13.93 8.64 -24.95
C SER A 106 -12.43 8.54 -24.70
N SER A 107 -11.63 9.52 -25.13
CA SER A 107 -10.18 9.48 -24.91
C SER A 107 -9.83 9.60 -23.43
N VAL A 108 -10.50 10.49 -22.68
CA VAL A 108 -10.33 10.59 -21.22
C VAL A 108 -10.78 9.30 -20.53
N GLY A 109 -11.91 8.72 -20.95
CA GLY A 109 -12.37 7.42 -20.43
C GLY A 109 -11.38 6.28 -20.67
N ALA A 110 -10.78 6.23 -21.88
CA ALA A 110 -9.77 5.24 -22.23
C ALA A 110 -8.48 5.41 -21.43
N VAL A 111 -8.01 6.64 -21.22
CA VAL A 111 -6.83 6.94 -20.39
C VAL A 111 -7.08 6.53 -18.93
N LEU A 112 -8.27 6.80 -18.38
CA LEU A 112 -8.63 6.37 -17.03
C LEU A 112 -8.63 4.85 -16.90
N LEU A 113 -9.27 4.14 -17.85
CA LEU A 113 -9.25 2.67 -17.89
C LEU A 113 -7.83 2.11 -17.97
N ALA A 114 -7.01 2.66 -18.87
CA ALA A 114 -5.60 2.26 -19.00
C ALA A 114 -4.81 2.51 -17.71
N SER A 115 -5.06 3.62 -17.02
CA SER A 115 -4.41 3.93 -15.74
C SER A 115 -4.80 2.97 -14.62
N ILE A 116 -6.05 2.51 -14.58
CA ILE A 116 -6.53 1.51 -13.62
C ILE A 116 -5.86 0.16 -13.89
N ILE A 117 -5.81 -0.26 -15.16
CA ILE A 117 -5.16 -1.50 -15.58
C ILE A 117 -3.67 -1.46 -15.24
N ALA A 118 -2.97 -0.39 -15.62
CA ALA A 118 -1.56 -0.19 -15.31
C ALA A 118 -1.32 -0.17 -13.79
N GLY A 119 -2.20 0.47 -13.03
CA GLY A 119 -2.17 0.46 -11.57
C GLY A 119 -2.17 -0.96 -10.98
N PHE A 120 -2.99 -1.87 -11.51
CA PHE A 120 -3.00 -3.26 -11.07
C PHE A 120 -1.74 -4.04 -11.46
N PHE A 121 -1.14 -3.77 -12.62
CA PHE A 121 0.14 -4.40 -13.01
C PHE A 121 1.30 -3.96 -12.10
N ILE A 122 1.36 -2.68 -11.72
CA ILE A 122 2.49 -2.18 -10.93
C ILE A 122 2.28 -2.41 -9.42
N ALA A 123 1.07 -2.18 -8.90
CA ALA A 123 0.75 -2.32 -7.47
C ALA A 123 0.39 -3.75 -7.03
N GLY A 124 0.05 -4.63 -7.98
CA GLY A 124 -0.58 -5.90 -7.69
C GLY A 124 -2.10 -5.77 -7.49
N THR A 125 -2.78 -6.90 -7.43
CA THR A 125 -4.24 -6.94 -7.27
C THR A 125 -4.67 -6.69 -5.81
N PRO A 126 -5.91 -6.24 -5.55
CA PRO A 126 -6.41 -6.08 -4.19
C PRO A 126 -6.34 -7.38 -3.36
N ALA A 127 -6.51 -8.54 -4.01
CA ALA A 127 -6.38 -9.84 -3.37
C ALA A 127 -4.94 -10.10 -2.91
N GLN A 128 -3.94 -9.79 -3.75
CA GLN A 128 -2.52 -9.90 -3.38
C GLN A 128 -2.17 -8.95 -2.24
N GLN A 129 -2.62 -7.69 -2.30
CA GLN A 129 -2.39 -6.72 -1.23
C GLN A 129 -3.05 -7.12 0.10
N ARG A 130 -4.20 -7.79 0.04
CA ARG A 130 -4.83 -8.38 1.22
C ARG A 130 -4.02 -9.56 1.77
N ALA A 131 -3.50 -10.43 0.91
CA ALA A 131 -2.67 -11.56 1.30
C ALA A 131 -1.41 -11.09 2.04
N ILE A 132 -0.69 -10.11 1.48
CA ILE A 132 0.50 -9.52 2.11
C ILE A 132 0.18 -8.95 3.49
N ARG A 133 -0.90 -8.16 3.63
CA ARG A 133 -1.27 -7.62 4.96
C ARG A 133 -1.60 -8.70 6.00
N LEU A 134 -2.16 -9.83 5.57
CA LEU A 134 -2.43 -10.96 6.47
C LEU A 134 -1.13 -11.67 6.85
N ASP A 135 -0.18 -11.78 5.93
CA ASP A 135 1.16 -12.31 6.21
C ASP A 135 1.95 -11.39 7.15
N ASP A 136 1.88 -10.06 6.98
CA ASP A 136 2.46 -9.10 7.94
C ASP A 136 1.86 -9.27 9.35
N GLN A 137 0.56 -9.52 9.46
CA GLN A 137 -0.07 -9.82 10.75
C GLN A 137 0.46 -11.13 11.36
N ARG A 138 0.62 -12.18 10.55
CA ARG A 138 1.22 -13.45 11.00
C ARG A 138 2.64 -13.25 11.50
N VAL A 139 3.47 -12.53 10.76
CA VAL A 139 4.85 -12.19 11.16
C VAL A 139 4.87 -11.46 12.50
N ASN A 140 4.03 -10.44 12.67
CA ASN A 140 3.94 -9.70 13.94
C ASN A 140 3.56 -10.61 15.12
N GLN A 141 2.63 -11.55 14.92
CA GLN A 141 2.25 -12.52 15.94
C GLN A 141 3.38 -13.53 16.23
N LEU A 142 4.11 -14.00 15.21
CA LEU A 142 5.29 -14.84 15.41
C LEU A 142 6.39 -14.11 16.19
N MET A 143 6.58 -12.82 15.92
CA MET A 143 7.51 -11.97 16.68
C MET A 143 7.08 -11.82 18.14
N GLU A 144 5.79 -11.69 18.40
CA GLU A 144 5.24 -11.66 19.75
C GLU A 144 5.52 -12.98 20.50
N ILE A 145 5.25 -14.12 19.86
CA ILE A 145 5.57 -15.45 20.40
C ILE A 145 7.07 -15.58 20.68
N GLN A 146 7.92 -15.14 19.74
CA GLN A 146 9.36 -15.11 19.92
C GLN A 146 9.76 -14.31 21.16
N ASN A 147 9.17 -13.14 21.37
CA ASN A 147 9.45 -12.31 22.55
C ASN A 147 9.07 -13.01 23.86
N TYR A 148 7.96 -13.76 23.89
CA TYR A 148 7.61 -14.58 25.04
C TYR A 148 8.62 -15.70 25.29
N ILE A 149 9.09 -16.38 24.24
CA ILE A 149 10.13 -17.41 24.34
C ILE A 149 11.41 -16.83 24.91
N LEU A 150 11.85 -15.66 24.44
CA LEU A 150 13.06 -15.00 24.92
C LEU A 150 12.92 -14.55 26.37
N SER A 151 11.77 -13.98 26.75
CA SER A 151 11.49 -13.61 28.13
C SER A 151 11.53 -14.81 29.09
N PHE A 152 10.95 -15.95 28.66
CA PHE A 152 11.05 -17.21 29.38
C PHE A 152 12.50 -17.67 29.50
N ALA A 153 13.25 -17.66 28.39
CA ALA A 153 14.63 -18.11 28.33
C ALA A 153 15.56 -17.26 29.21
N GLN A 154 15.35 -15.95 29.25
CA GLN A 154 16.07 -15.03 30.14
C GLN A 154 15.82 -15.33 31.61
N THR A 155 14.58 -15.68 31.98
CA THR A 155 14.21 -15.93 33.38
C THR A 155 14.57 -17.34 33.84
N LYS A 156 14.44 -18.34 32.96
CA LYS A 156 14.61 -19.76 33.30
C LYS A 156 15.95 -20.34 32.87
N ALA A 157 16.78 -19.56 32.17
CA ALA A 157 18.04 -19.98 31.58
C ALA A 157 17.92 -21.24 30.69
N LYS A 158 16.75 -21.45 30.07
CA LYS A 158 16.46 -22.56 29.16
C LYS A 158 15.27 -22.24 28.26
N LEU A 159 15.20 -22.86 27.09
CA LEU A 159 14.04 -22.76 26.22
C LEU A 159 12.80 -23.49 26.80
N PRO A 160 11.57 -23.04 26.49
CA PRO A 160 10.35 -23.78 26.78
C PRO A 160 10.41 -25.21 26.21
N THR A 161 9.90 -26.20 26.95
CA THR A 161 9.93 -27.60 26.48
C THR A 161 8.92 -27.85 25.36
N ASP A 162 7.78 -27.18 25.43
CA ASP A 162 6.66 -27.31 24.52
C ASP A 162 5.82 -26.01 24.56
N GLN A 163 4.81 -25.95 23.70
CA GLN A 163 3.87 -24.83 23.63
C GLN A 163 3.09 -24.64 24.94
N THR A 164 2.76 -25.71 25.66
CA THR A 164 2.02 -25.62 26.93
C THR A 164 2.84 -24.95 28.02
N ALA A 165 4.15 -25.18 28.07
CA ALA A 165 5.07 -24.49 28.97
C ALA A 165 5.13 -22.99 28.66
N LEU A 166 5.06 -22.62 27.38
CA LEU A 166 5.02 -21.23 26.94
C LEU A 166 3.68 -20.56 27.28
N GLU A 167 2.54 -21.22 27.03
CA GLU A 167 1.21 -20.69 27.35
C GLU A 167 1.01 -20.47 28.86
N LYS A 168 1.60 -21.31 29.71
CA LYS A 168 1.62 -21.08 31.17
C LYS A 168 2.41 -19.83 31.56
N TRP A 169 3.35 -19.39 30.72
CA TRP A 169 4.19 -18.21 30.97
C TRP A 169 3.57 -16.93 30.40
N SER A 170 3.12 -16.95 29.14
CA SER A 170 2.60 -15.78 28.43
C SER A 170 1.08 -15.61 28.53
N GLY A 171 0.35 -16.65 28.95
CA GLY A 171 -1.08 -16.78 28.70
C GLY A 171 -1.36 -17.30 27.29
N THR A 172 -2.61 -17.13 26.84
CA THR A 172 -3.06 -17.59 25.51
C THR A 172 -2.23 -16.97 24.39
N LEU A 173 -1.67 -17.81 23.54
CA LEU A 173 -0.89 -17.37 22.38
C LEU A 173 -1.80 -16.88 21.24
N PRO A 174 -1.32 -15.95 20.40
CA PRO A 174 -2.05 -15.55 19.21
C PRO A 174 -2.22 -16.72 18.23
N THR A 175 -3.35 -16.73 17.51
CA THR A 175 -3.68 -17.70 16.47
C THR A 175 -3.70 -17.04 15.08
N ASP A 176 -3.64 -17.85 14.04
CA ASP A 176 -3.71 -17.39 12.65
C ASP A 176 -5.03 -16.62 12.39
N PRO A 177 -4.99 -15.38 11.86
CA PRO A 177 -6.16 -14.50 11.76
C PRO A 177 -7.23 -14.97 10.76
N VAL A 178 -6.94 -15.98 9.94
CA VAL A 178 -7.85 -16.51 8.92
C VAL A 178 -8.40 -17.88 9.31
N THR A 179 -7.52 -18.75 9.82
CA THR A 179 -7.83 -20.15 10.10
C THR A 179 -8.06 -20.44 11.57
N ASP A 180 -7.72 -19.50 12.45
CA ASP A 180 -7.75 -19.62 13.91
C ASP A 180 -6.89 -20.78 14.44
N SER A 181 -5.97 -21.30 13.61
CA SER A 181 -5.04 -22.35 14.01
C SER A 181 -3.89 -21.77 14.83
N ALA A 182 -3.43 -22.50 15.84
CA ALA A 182 -2.23 -22.13 16.58
C ALA A 182 -0.96 -22.19 15.70
N TYR A 183 -0.03 -21.27 15.95
CA TYR A 183 1.31 -21.32 15.36
C TYR A 183 2.11 -22.48 15.92
N VAL A 184 3.01 -23.06 15.11
CA VAL A 184 3.79 -24.22 15.53
C VAL A 184 5.11 -23.76 16.13
N TYR A 185 5.32 -24.08 17.40
CA TYR A 185 6.61 -23.96 18.08
C TYR A 185 7.26 -25.34 18.19
N THR A 186 8.53 -25.46 17.82
CA THR A 186 9.29 -26.70 17.99
C THR A 186 10.67 -26.41 18.55
N LYS A 187 10.97 -26.98 19.73
CA LYS A 187 12.32 -26.96 20.29
C LYS A 187 13.19 -27.97 19.54
N LEU A 188 14.27 -27.52 18.91
CA LEU A 188 15.21 -28.36 18.16
C LEU A 188 16.39 -28.80 19.03
N SER A 189 16.91 -27.89 19.87
CA SER A 189 17.97 -28.17 20.84
C SER A 189 17.81 -27.28 22.07
N ASP A 190 18.77 -27.31 23.00
CA ASP A 190 18.74 -26.44 24.17
C ASP A 190 18.91 -24.95 23.85
N ALA A 191 19.43 -24.62 22.67
CA ALA A 191 19.68 -23.26 22.20
C ALA A 191 18.94 -22.91 20.90
N THR A 192 18.27 -23.86 20.24
CA THR A 192 17.61 -23.62 18.95
C THR A 192 16.15 -24.01 18.95
N PHE A 193 15.33 -23.21 18.26
CA PHE A 193 13.91 -23.46 18.09
C PHE A 193 13.41 -23.00 16.72
N GLN A 194 12.24 -23.49 16.34
CA GLN A 194 11.52 -23.15 15.13
C GLN A 194 10.16 -22.54 15.46
N LEU A 195 9.78 -21.55 14.64
CA LEU A 195 8.43 -20.99 14.58
C LEU A 195 7.90 -21.11 13.16
N CYS A 196 6.79 -21.81 12.98
CA CYS A 196 6.23 -22.06 11.65
C CYS A 196 4.82 -21.49 11.49
N ALA A 197 4.55 -21.02 10.29
CA ALA A 197 3.25 -20.55 9.84
C ALA A 197 3.04 -20.86 8.35
N THR A 198 1.81 -20.67 7.88
CA THR A 198 1.49 -20.77 6.45
C THR A 198 1.24 -19.38 5.88
N PHE A 199 2.04 -19.00 4.89
CA PHE A 199 1.99 -17.70 4.25
C PHE A 199 1.32 -17.77 2.88
N ALA A 200 0.62 -16.70 2.51
CA ALA A 200 -0.13 -16.65 1.25
C ALA A 200 0.69 -16.03 0.10
N ALA A 201 1.56 -15.07 0.41
CA ALA A 201 2.39 -14.34 -0.53
C ALA A 201 3.85 -14.81 -0.47
N ASP A 202 4.51 -14.78 -1.63
CA ASP A 202 5.95 -14.95 -1.72
C ASP A 202 6.61 -13.59 -1.49
N GLN A 203 7.42 -13.50 -0.44
CA GLN A 203 8.17 -12.30 -0.08
C GLN A 203 9.69 -12.56 -0.09
N THR A 204 10.15 -13.59 -0.80
CA THR A 204 11.59 -13.96 -0.88
C THR A 204 12.46 -12.94 -1.60
N GLU A 205 11.87 -12.09 -2.44
CA GLU A 205 12.52 -10.88 -2.97
C GLU A 205 12.14 -9.69 -2.09
N ASP A 206 13.14 -8.94 -1.60
CA ASP A 206 12.98 -7.65 -0.93
C ASP A 206 12.19 -6.68 -1.80
N ARG A 207 10.86 -6.72 -1.68
CA ARG A 207 9.93 -5.88 -2.44
C ARG A 207 9.69 -4.53 -1.77
N TYR A 208 10.22 -4.38 -0.56
CA TYR A 208 10.40 -3.13 0.14
C TYR A 208 11.88 -2.79 0.04
N GLY A 209 12.22 -1.77 -0.75
CA GLY A 209 13.50 -1.10 -0.53
C GLY A 209 13.60 -0.71 0.94
N GLU A 210 14.71 -1.07 1.57
CA GLU A 210 15.20 -0.51 2.85
C GLU A 210 14.10 -0.01 3.82
N GLY A 211 13.31 -0.89 4.44
CA GLY A 211 12.17 -0.43 5.25
C GLY A 211 11.94 -1.12 6.58
N TYR A 212 12.10 -2.44 6.65
CA TYR A 212 11.94 -3.20 7.89
C TYR A 212 13.15 -4.09 8.13
N TYR A 213 14.34 -3.51 8.00
CA TYR A 213 15.45 -3.98 8.81
C TYR A 213 15.08 -3.63 10.25
N TYR A 214 14.50 -4.58 11.00
CA TYR A 214 14.68 -4.58 12.44
C TYR A 214 16.19 -4.61 12.61
N GLY A 215 16.78 -3.42 12.77
CA GLY A 215 18.19 -3.26 13.06
C GLY A 215 18.57 -4.21 14.17
N PRO A 216 19.80 -4.74 14.18
CA PRO A 216 20.25 -5.61 15.26
C PRO A 216 19.78 -4.97 16.56
N TYR A 217 18.94 -5.70 17.32
CA TYR A 217 18.58 -5.27 18.67
C TYR A 217 19.89 -4.83 19.29
N PRO A 218 20.00 -3.58 19.79
CA PRO A 218 21.27 -3.05 20.24
C PRO A 218 21.85 -4.11 21.16
N GLU A 219 22.98 -4.66 20.72
CA GLU A 219 23.75 -5.66 21.45
C GLU A 219 23.98 -5.01 22.81
N LYS A 220 23.15 -5.39 23.79
CA LYS A 220 23.34 -4.92 25.16
C LYS A 220 24.51 -5.72 25.66
N ILE A 221 25.70 -5.26 25.28
CA ILE A 221 26.99 -5.70 25.81
C ILE A 221 26.83 -5.62 27.33
N GLY A 222 26.74 -6.80 27.97
CA GLY A 222 26.70 -6.91 29.42
C GLY A 222 25.33 -7.06 30.09
N THR A 223 24.22 -7.35 29.39
CA THR A 223 23.04 -7.91 30.08
C THR A 223 23.12 -9.43 30.14
N PRO A 224 23.31 -10.03 31.34
CA PRO A 224 23.25 -11.48 31.50
C PRO A 224 21.90 -12.04 31.03
N GLY A 225 21.90 -13.18 30.35
CA GLY A 225 20.67 -13.86 29.96
C GLY A 225 20.66 -14.42 28.54
N ALA A 226 19.46 -14.77 28.09
CA ALA A 226 19.21 -15.39 26.80
C ALA A 226 18.98 -14.32 25.72
N GLN A 227 19.77 -14.33 24.64
CA GLN A 227 19.69 -13.39 23.53
C GLN A 227 19.64 -14.11 22.19
N LEU A 228 18.92 -13.57 21.20
CA LEU A 228 18.93 -14.13 19.84
C LEU A 228 20.27 -13.85 19.15
N VAL A 229 20.82 -14.88 18.51
CA VAL A 229 21.99 -14.78 17.65
C VAL A 229 21.57 -15.05 16.22
N GLY A 230 21.60 -14.01 15.39
CA GLY A 230 21.11 -14.07 14.01
C GLY A 230 19.59 -14.23 13.91
N GLY A 231 19.10 -14.57 12.71
CA GLY A 231 17.68 -14.83 12.47
C GLY A 231 16.76 -13.61 12.64
N SER A 232 17.25 -12.40 12.38
CA SER A 232 16.41 -11.19 12.42
C SER A 232 15.44 -11.07 11.23
N SER A 233 15.68 -11.83 10.16
CA SER A 233 14.84 -11.82 8.97
C SER A 233 13.54 -12.60 9.18
N TRP A 234 12.44 -11.97 8.77
CA TRP A 234 11.09 -12.54 8.68
C TRP A 234 10.64 -12.75 7.24
N VAL A 235 11.59 -12.76 6.30
CA VAL A 235 11.33 -13.06 4.89
C VAL A 235 10.95 -14.53 4.73
N HIS A 236 9.89 -14.78 3.96
CA HIS A 236 9.36 -16.13 3.73
C HIS A 236 8.89 -16.33 2.27
N PRO A 237 8.92 -17.57 1.76
CA PRO A 237 8.19 -17.96 0.56
C PRO A 237 6.69 -18.08 0.84
N ALA A 238 5.90 -18.23 -0.22
CA ALA A 238 4.51 -18.65 -0.08
C ALA A 238 4.46 -20.12 0.39
N GLY A 239 3.46 -20.44 1.21
CA GLY A 239 3.24 -21.78 1.76
C GLY A 239 3.72 -21.94 3.20
N TYR A 240 3.83 -23.18 3.64
CA TYR A 240 4.30 -23.51 4.99
C TYR A 240 5.80 -23.24 5.11
N TYR A 241 6.18 -22.38 6.06
CA TYR A 241 7.57 -22.01 6.27
C TYR A 241 7.88 -21.90 7.76
N CYS A 242 9.10 -22.31 8.14
CA CYS A 242 9.61 -22.30 9.50
C CYS A 242 10.81 -21.37 9.61
N PHE A 243 10.79 -20.52 10.63
CA PHE A 243 11.90 -19.65 10.98
C PHE A 243 12.77 -20.30 12.04
N ASP A 244 14.01 -20.60 11.67
CA ASP A 244 15.03 -21.06 12.62
C ASP A 244 15.53 -19.89 13.45
N ARG A 245 15.61 -20.10 14.77
CA ARG A 245 16.09 -19.13 15.75
C ARG A 245 17.08 -19.80 16.69
N THR A 246 18.17 -19.08 16.96
CA THR A 246 19.24 -19.52 17.87
C THR A 246 19.34 -18.53 19.01
N VAL A 247 19.44 -19.04 20.23
CA VAL A 247 19.54 -18.27 21.46
C VAL A 247 20.87 -18.60 22.12
N GLU A 248 21.65 -17.58 22.39
CA GLU A 248 22.87 -17.68 23.20
C GLU A 248 22.54 -17.31 24.64
N PHE A 249 23.02 -18.13 25.58
CA PHE A 249 22.88 -17.91 27.01
C PHE A 249 24.20 -17.41 27.57
N THR A 250 24.30 -16.11 27.86
CA THR A 250 25.48 -15.53 28.51
C THR A 250 25.29 -15.56 30.02
N SER A 251 26.24 -16.17 30.75
CA SER A 251 26.29 -16.08 32.21
C SER A 251 26.63 -14.66 32.63
N ALA A 252 26.08 -14.20 33.76
CA ALA A 252 26.57 -12.98 34.39
C ALA A 252 28.05 -13.16 34.71
N ALA A 253 28.92 -12.26 34.26
CA ALA A 253 30.29 -12.20 34.74
C ALA A 253 30.24 -11.99 36.26
N GLU A 254 30.86 -12.90 37.01
CA GLU A 254 31.09 -12.77 38.46
C GLU A 254 31.94 -11.54 38.78
#